data_AF-A0A7Z9J280-F1
#
_entry.id   AF-A0A7Z9J280-F1
#
_cell.length_a   1.000
_cell.length_b   1.000
_cell.length_c   1.000
_cell.angle_alpha   90.00
_cell.angle_beta   90.00
_cell.angle_gamma   90.00
#
_symmetry.space_group_name_H-M   'P 1'
#
loop_
_entity.id
_entity.type
_entity.pdbx_description
1 polymer ?
#
loop_
_entity_poly.entity_id
_entity_poly.type
_entity_poly.pdbx_seq_one_letter_code
_entity_poly.pdbx_strand_id
1 'polypeptide(L)'
;EIRSFERQGIALPKEKREELTKVKNNLTQLLIEFGKNISEYSDTLIVTEDQMEGTPDWYKESMYDSTAGVYKIDISFPSRRIFMNYSESEETRRALSEKFLNRAADENVELIPKFLAERQKMAEMLGYGSYAAYVLEDRMPKTPETVWAFEEELINALKEKSSLELAELLEFKSKDEGTVASEIEYWELNYLENVRAEEKYQVDEEEVKQYFELKTVLSGLFQITQQVFGLTYKPIENPSVWHPEVLMYKMYDSDSGSFIGYFYLDLHPRANKYSHAAMFTMVKGKRFGDVYQLPIASLVTNFPKPSGDIPSLLSHDEAETFFHEFGHLIHGLVTTADYYVYSGTGVDRDFVEAPSQIMENWVWNKKTLRLFAKHYETGETIPDDLLDRMLAAKNKSSAGNYAFQVFLGTLDLTLHDGKWDPNNETVVDVAHRLHKDILSWNETPKTARIASFGHLAGYAAGYYGYAWSSVLAQDMFSVFEEEGVLNPETGRRFREIVLAPGGSKDPMDLVREFLGREPNNDAFMKSLGL
;
A
#
# COMPACT_ATOMS: atom_id res chain seq x y z
N GLU A 1 -3.47 -3.51 29.26
CA GLU A 1 -3.57 -2.11 29.74
C GLU A 1 -2.37 -1.64 30.56
N ILE A 2 -1.89 -2.37 31.59
CA ILE A 2 -0.73 -1.95 32.43
C ILE A 2 0.50 -1.57 31.59
N ARG A 3 0.92 -2.44 30.67
CA ARG A 3 2.01 -2.17 29.72
C ARG A 3 1.84 -0.84 28.97
N SER A 4 0.62 -0.49 28.55
CA SER A 4 0.36 0.79 27.86
C SER A 4 0.58 1.98 28.78
N PHE A 5 0.26 1.89 30.06
CA PHE A 5 0.52 2.96 31.02
C PHE A 5 2.02 3.11 31.31
N GLU A 6 2.73 1.99 31.41
CA GLU A 6 4.20 1.97 31.58
C GLU A 6 4.89 2.62 30.37
N ARG A 7 4.48 2.26 29.15
CA ARG A 7 4.92 2.88 27.89
C ARG A 7 4.56 4.37 27.78
N GLN A 8 3.54 4.83 28.50
CA GLN A 8 3.23 6.25 28.61
C GLN A 8 4.08 6.98 29.67
N GLY A 9 4.90 6.26 30.43
CA GLY A 9 5.78 6.79 31.46
C GLY A 9 5.12 6.95 32.81
N ILE A 10 4.02 6.23 33.11
CA ILE A 10 3.29 6.44 34.38
C ILE A 10 4.16 6.17 35.62
N ALA A 11 5.11 5.25 35.49
CA ALA A 11 6.04 4.86 36.54
C ALA A 11 7.17 5.89 36.76
N LEU A 12 7.33 6.87 35.87
CA LEU A 12 8.36 7.91 36.01
C LEU A 12 8.00 8.91 37.14
N PRO A 13 9.01 9.49 37.80
CA PRO A 13 8.83 10.65 38.67
C PRO A 13 8.10 11.79 37.95
N LYS A 14 7.38 12.64 38.70
CA LYS A 14 6.53 13.70 38.15
C LYS A 14 7.30 14.61 37.18
N GLU A 15 8.50 15.02 37.55
CA GLU A 15 9.36 15.91 36.77
C GLU A 15 9.73 15.27 35.42
N LYS A 16 10.06 13.96 35.42
CA LYS A 16 10.36 13.21 34.19
C LYS A 16 9.11 13.01 33.32
N ARG A 17 7.92 12.86 33.91
CA ARG A 17 6.66 12.79 33.15
C ARG A 17 6.32 14.12 32.47
N GLU A 18 6.58 15.24 33.13
CA GLU A 18 6.41 16.58 32.55
C GLU A 18 7.38 16.80 31.39
N GLU A 19 8.64 16.36 31.51
CA GLU A 19 9.60 16.39 30.41
C GLU A 19 9.17 15.48 29.25
N LEU A 20 8.73 14.25 29.53
CA LEU A 20 8.26 13.31 28.52
C LEU A 20 7.04 13.87 27.76
N THR A 21 6.16 14.59 28.46
CA THR A 21 5.01 15.27 27.84
C THR A 21 5.47 16.36 26.87
N LYS A 22 6.51 17.14 27.23
CA LYS A 22 7.08 18.16 26.32
C LYS A 22 7.69 17.52 25.07
N VAL A 23 8.45 16.43 25.23
CA VAL A 23 9.03 15.63 24.13
C VAL A 23 7.93 15.14 23.20
N LYS A 24 6.88 14.50 23.74
CA LYS A 24 5.74 14.00 22.94
C LYS A 24 4.99 15.10 22.20
N ASN A 25 4.80 16.26 22.85
CA ASN A 25 4.15 17.41 22.21
C ASN A 25 5.00 17.97 21.07
N ASN A 26 6.32 18.13 21.28
CA ASN A 26 7.23 18.60 20.24
C ASN A 26 7.27 17.62 19.05
N LEU A 27 7.42 16.33 19.34
CA LEU A 27 7.35 15.27 18.34
C LEU A 27 6.05 15.35 17.53
N THR A 28 4.89 15.50 18.19
CA THR A 28 3.60 15.61 17.51
C THR A 28 3.56 16.81 16.56
N GLN A 29 4.07 17.98 16.97
CA GLN A 29 4.10 19.17 16.10
C GLN A 29 5.00 18.95 14.87
N LEU A 30 6.20 18.40 15.06
CA LEU A 30 7.13 18.11 13.97
C LEU A 30 6.53 17.12 12.95
N LEU A 31 5.81 16.10 13.42
CA LEU A 31 5.17 15.12 12.54
C LEU A 31 3.97 15.70 11.78
N ILE A 32 3.19 16.59 12.40
CA ILE A 32 2.11 17.33 11.74
C ILE A 32 2.69 18.22 10.64
N GLU A 33 3.78 18.94 10.93
CA GLU A 33 4.46 19.80 9.96
C GLU A 33 5.01 18.99 8.78
N PHE A 34 5.71 17.88 9.06
CA PHE A 34 6.22 16.98 8.03
C PHE A 34 5.12 16.46 7.09
N GLY A 35 4.01 15.97 7.65
CA GLY A 35 2.87 15.49 6.86
C GLY A 35 2.15 16.60 6.10
N LYS A 36 2.01 17.78 6.71
CA LYS A 36 1.40 18.95 6.09
C LYS A 36 2.19 19.40 4.86
N ASN A 37 3.52 19.52 4.98
CA ASN A 37 4.40 19.91 3.88
C ASN A 37 4.24 18.97 2.68
N ILE A 38 4.10 17.65 2.91
CA ILE A 38 3.83 16.68 1.84
C ILE A 38 2.45 16.90 1.22
N SER A 39 1.41 17.06 2.06
CA SER A 39 0.03 17.17 1.59
C SER A 39 -0.29 18.46 0.84
N GLU A 40 0.38 19.55 1.20
CA GLU A 40 0.22 20.87 0.57
C GLU A 40 1.15 21.05 -0.64
N TYR A 41 2.11 20.15 -0.84
CA TYR A 41 3.01 20.22 -1.98
C TYR A 41 2.27 19.88 -3.28
N SER A 42 2.29 20.82 -4.21
CA SER A 42 1.79 20.65 -5.57
C SER A 42 2.80 21.21 -6.55
N ASP A 43 3.07 20.47 -7.62
CA ASP A 43 3.91 20.92 -8.72
C ASP A 43 3.34 20.39 -10.04
N THR A 44 3.70 21.03 -11.14
CA THR A 44 3.25 20.69 -12.48
C THR A 44 4.42 20.86 -13.44
N LEU A 45 4.64 19.85 -14.27
CA LEU A 45 5.56 19.92 -15.39
C LEU A 45 4.81 20.44 -16.61
N ILE A 46 5.33 21.50 -17.23
CA ILE A 46 4.80 22.05 -18.48
C ILE A 46 5.61 21.46 -19.63
N VAL A 47 4.94 20.87 -20.60
CA VAL A 47 5.59 20.19 -21.73
C VAL A 47 4.94 20.57 -23.07
N THR A 48 5.68 20.40 -24.15
CA THR A 48 5.23 20.61 -25.53
C THR A 48 4.58 19.35 -26.10
N GLU A 49 3.99 19.46 -27.30
CA GLU A 49 3.38 18.32 -28.00
C GLU A 49 4.38 17.20 -28.31
N ASP A 50 5.58 17.54 -28.77
CA ASP A 50 6.64 16.56 -29.05
C ASP A 50 7.05 15.77 -27.79
N GLN A 51 6.98 16.39 -26.60
CA GLN A 51 7.31 15.71 -25.33
C GLN A 51 6.20 14.78 -24.83
N MET A 52 5.02 14.80 -25.46
CA MET A 52 3.91 13.90 -25.17
C MET A 52 3.92 12.66 -26.07
N GLU A 53 4.91 12.49 -26.94
CA GLU A 53 5.06 11.29 -27.78
C GLU A 53 5.02 10.00 -26.95
N GLY A 54 4.40 8.95 -27.49
CA GLY A 54 4.09 7.69 -26.81
C GLY A 54 2.87 7.70 -25.89
N THR A 55 2.48 8.86 -25.33
CA THR A 55 1.32 8.90 -24.39
C THR A 55 -0.04 8.70 -25.09
N PRO A 56 -1.02 8.05 -24.42
CA PRO A 56 -2.36 7.86 -25.01
C PRO A 56 -3.07 9.16 -25.36
N ASP A 57 -3.86 9.16 -26.44
CA ASP A 57 -4.55 10.38 -26.93
C ASP A 57 -5.50 10.97 -25.89
N TRP A 58 -6.26 10.13 -25.18
CA TRP A 58 -7.14 10.60 -24.10
C TRP A 58 -6.36 11.30 -22.98
N TYR A 59 -5.13 10.85 -22.70
CA TYR A 59 -4.28 11.45 -21.68
C TYR A 59 -3.77 12.80 -22.15
N LYS A 60 -3.30 12.90 -23.40
CA LYS A 60 -2.93 14.19 -24.03
C LYS A 60 -4.06 15.20 -23.95
N GLU A 61 -5.26 14.80 -24.37
CA GLU A 61 -6.45 15.65 -24.31
C GLU A 61 -6.74 16.12 -22.88
N SER A 62 -6.64 15.23 -21.89
CA SER A 62 -6.90 15.56 -20.48
C SER A 62 -5.87 16.52 -19.86
N MET A 63 -4.63 16.51 -20.36
CA MET A 63 -3.53 17.34 -19.87
C MET A 63 -3.37 18.65 -20.65
N TYR A 64 -4.08 18.83 -21.77
CA TYR A 64 -3.93 19.99 -22.63
C TYR A 64 -4.61 21.23 -22.06
N ASP A 65 -3.83 22.30 -21.85
CA ASP A 65 -4.33 23.63 -21.54
C ASP A 65 -4.48 24.43 -22.83
N SER A 66 -5.70 24.50 -23.36
CA SER A 66 -6.00 25.24 -24.59
C SER A 66 -5.76 26.75 -24.49
N THR A 67 -5.70 27.31 -23.28
CA THR A 67 -5.44 28.75 -23.07
C THR A 67 -3.95 29.04 -23.23
N ALA A 68 -3.11 28.17 -22.69
CA ALA A 68 -1.65 28.31 -22.73
C ALA A 68 -0.99 27.63 -23.94
N GLY A 69 -1.71 26.73 -24.63
CA GLY A 69 -1.19 25.97 -25.77
C GLY A 69 -0.11 24.96 -25.37
N VAL A 70 -0.18 24.42 -24.15
CA VAL A 70 0.81 23.50 -23.56
C VAL A 70 0.12 22.37 -22.82
N TYR A 71 0.85 21.30 -22.51
CA TYR A 71 0.37 20.22 -21.66
C TYR A 71 0.88 20.41 -20.23
N LYS A 72 0.03 20.09 -19.25
CA LYS A 72 0.30 20.25 -17.81
C LYS A 72 0.20 18.91 -17.11
N ILE A 73 1.35 18.33 -16.77
CA ILE A 73 1.44 17.06 -16.06
C ILE A 73 1.65 17.36 -14.58
N ASP A 74 0.62 17.20 -13.76
CA ASP A 74 0.76 17.33 -12.32
C ASP A 74 1.45 16.09 -11.71
N ILE A 75 2.08 16.29 -10.56
CA ILE A 75 2.87 15.23 -9.90
C ILE A 75 2.03 14.24 -9.08
N SER A 76 0.69 14.28 -9.16
CA SER A 76 -0.15 13.27 -8.49
C SER A 76 0.16 11.87 -9.04
N PHE A 77 -0.08 10.85 -8.21
CA PHE A 77 0.18 9.46 -8.61
C PHE A 77 -0.54 9.07 -9.91
N PRO A 78 -1.84 9.34 -10.12
CA PRO A 78 -2.54 8.95 -11.34
C PRO A 78 -1.96 9.61 -12.60
N SER A 79 -1.72 10.93 -12.53
CA SER A 79 -1.22 11.72 -13.65
C SER A 79 0.22 11.32 -14.01
N ARG A 80 1.12 11.33 -13.02
CA ARG A 80 2.52 10.91 -13.21
C ARG A 80 2.64 9.50 -13.76
N ARG A 81 1.86 8.53 -13.24
CA ARG A 81 2.01 7.12 -13.63
C ARG A 81 1.86 6.93 -15.14
N ILE A 82 0.81 7.49 -15.74
CA ILE A 82 0.58 7.38 -17.19
C ILE A 82 1.75 8.00 -17.96
N PHE A 83 2.20 9.19 -17.56
CA PHE A 83 3.34 9.82 -18.24
C PHE A 83 4.63 8.98 -18.15
N MET A 84 4.94 8.45 -16.96
CA MET A 84 6.16 7.66 -16.74
C MET A 84 6.14 6.29 -17.45
N ASN A 85 4.95 5.72 -17.69
CA ASN A 85 4.80 4.44 -18.39
C ASN A 85 4.94 4.60 -19.92
N TYR A 86 4.41 5.70 -20.49
CA TYR A 86 4.21 5.81 -21.94
C TYR A 86 5.04 6.88 -22.64
N SER A 87 5.45 7.96 -21.97
CA SER A 87 6.19 9.03 -22.65
C SER A 87 7.51 8.48 -23.18
N GLU A 88 7.80 8.67 -24.47
CA GLU A 88 9.08 8.28 -25.08
C GLU A 88 10.22 9.25 -24.71
N SER A 89 9.89 10.46 -24.23
CA SER A 89 10.88 11.48 -23.87
C SER A 89 11.57 11.19 -22.53
N GLU A 90 12.75 10.58 -22.59
CA GLU A 90 13.56 10.27 -21.39
C GLU A 90 13.88 11.52 -20.54
N GLU A 91 14.27 12.62 -21.18
CA GLU A 91 14.54 13.91 -20.50
C GLU A 91 13.32 14.38 -19.71
N THR A 92 12.13 14.24 -20.28
CA THR A 92 10.88 14.68 -19.64
C THR A 92 10.47 13.73 -18.52
N ARG A 93 10.62 12.41 -18.69
CA ARG A 93 10.44 11.43 -17.60
C ARG A 93 11.37 11.72 -16.43
N ARG A 94 12.64 12.05 -16.72
CA ARG A 94 13.62 12.45 -15.71
C ARG A 94 13.19 13.72 -14.97
N ALA A 95 12.81 14.78 -15.70
CA ALA A 95 12.36 16.03 -15.09
C ALA A 95 11.14 15.83 -14.16
N LEU A 96 10.18 14.99 -14.58
CA LEU A 96 9.02 14.65 -13.75
C LEU A 96 9.42 13.83 -12.52
N SER A 97 10.37 12.90 -12.67
CA SER A 97 10.94 12.13 -11.56
C SER A 97 11.63 13.02 -10.53
N GLU A 98 12.47 13.96 -10.98
CA GLU A 98 13.17 14.92 -10.11
C GLU A 98 12.18 15.77 -9.29
N LYS A 99 11.10 16.28 -9.90
CA LYS A 99 10.02 16.99 -9.19
C LYS A 99 9.34 16.12 -8.14
N PHE A 100 8.97 14.89 -8.52
CA PHE A 100 8.26 13.96 -7.63
C PHE A 100 9.11 13.53 -6.43
N LEU A 101 10.41 13.28 -6.62
CA LEU A 101 11.30 12.80 -5.57
C LEU A 101 11.82 13.92 -4.66
N ASN A 102 11.62 15.19 -5.03
CA ASN A 102 11.94 16.36 -4.21
C ASN A 102 10.72 17.02 -3.56
N ARG A 103 9.56 16.36 -3.57
CA ARG A 103 8.39 16.84 -2.81
C ARG A 103 8.76 17.15 -1.36
N ALA A 104 8.45 18.37 -0.94
CA ALA A 104 8.71 18.88 0.40
C ALA A 104 10.18 18.82 0.85
N ALA A 105 11.15 18.66 -0.07
CA ALA A 105 12.56 18.52 0.28
C ALA A 105 13.13 19.77 0.98
N ASP A 106 12.68 20.96 0.58
CA ASP A 106 13.14 22.24 1.11
C ASP A 106 12.90 22.37 2.63
N GLU A 107 11.80 21.80 3.13
CA GLU A 107 11.44 21.83 4.54
C GLU A 107 11.76 20.52 5.26
N ASN A 108 11.40 19.38 4.67
CA ASN A 108 11.34 18.10 5.40
C ASN A 108 12.71 17.47 5.63
N VAL A 109 13.73 17.75 4.80
CA VAL A 109 15.10 17.24 5.03
C VAL A 109 15.62 17.68 6.40
N GLU A 110 15.30 18.91 6.82
CA GLU A 110 15.70 19.47 8.11
C GLU A 110 14.77 19.07 9.27
N LEU A 111 13.54 18.62 8.99
CA LEU A 111 12.60 18.16 10.01
C LEU A 111 12.88 16.71 10.45
N ILE A 112 13.33 15.86 9.54
CA ILE A 112 13.56 14.43 9.84
C ILE A 112 14.53 14.23 11.01
N PRO A 113 15.75 14.82 11.01
CA PRO A 113 16.67 14.70 12.15
C PRO A 113 16.06 15.15 13.49
N LYS A 114 15.20 16.17 13.47
CA LYS A 114 14.60 16.73 14.69
C LYS A 114 13.62 15.76 15.33
N PHE A 115 12.71 15.16 14.55
CA PHE A 115 11.77 14.20 15.12
C PHE A 115 12.45 12.86 15.47
N LEU A 116 13.52 12.48 14.76
CA LEU A 116 14.32 11.30 15.12
C LEU A 116 15.01 11.49 16.48
N ALA A 117 15.56 12.69 16.75
CA ALA A 117 16.13 13.03 18.04
C ALA A 117 15.09 13.01 19.17
N GLU A 118 13.89 13.54 18.96
CA GLU A 118 12.80 13.48 19.95
C GLU A 118 12.35 12.04 20.22
N ARG A 119 12.31 11.19 19.19
CA ARG A 119 12.01 9.76 19.32
C ARG A 119 13.05 9.02 20.15
N GLN A 120 14.33 9.24 19.87
CA GLN A 120 15.42 8.63 20.64
C GLN A 120 15.37 9.10 22.10
N LYS A 121 15.21 10.40 22.33
CA LYS A 121 15.05 10.96 23.68
C LYS A 121 13.86 10.33 24.41
N MET A 122 12.73 10.17 23.73
CA MET A 122 11.54 9.52 24.31
C MET A 122 11.83 8.07 24.72
N ALA A 123 12.51 7.30 23.87
CA ALA A 123 12.87 5.91 24.14
C ALA A 123 13.78 5.79 25.36
N GLU A 124 14.83 6.61 25.44
CA GLU A 124 15.77 6.65 26.57
C GLU A 124 15.08 7.00 27.89
N MET A 125 14.20 8.00 27.87
CA MET A 125 13.41 8.38 29.06
C MET A 125 12.51 7.26 29.57
N LEU A 126 12.05 6.39 28.66
CA LEU A 126 11.21 5.23 28.96
C LEU A 126 12.02 3.95 29.24
N GLY A 127 13.35 4.00 29.14
CA GLY A 127 14.25 2.88 29.46
C GLY A 127 14.55 1.93 28.30
N TYR A 128 14.29 2.34 27.06
CA TYR A 128 14.59 1.56 25.85
C TYR A 128 15.91 2.03 25.22
N GLY A 129 16.66 1.12 24.61
CA GLY A 129 17.94 1.44 23.95
C GLY A 129 17.78 2.22 22.63
N SER A 130 16.64 2.03 21.96
CA SER A 130 16.31 2.70 20.70
C SER A 130 14.81 2.93 20.58
N TYR A 131 14.39 3.81 19.67
CA TYR A 131 12.97 3.98 19.36
C TYR A 131 12.37 2.71 18.75
N ALA A 132 13.14 1.98 17.93
CA ALA A 132 12.71 0.69 17.41
C ALA A 132 12.44 -0.33 18.53
N ALA A 133 13.31 -0.45 19.53
CA ALA A 133 13.08 -1.32 20.69
C ALA A 133 11.79 -0.94 21.46
N TYR A 134 11.52 0.36 21.61
CA TYR A 134 10.25 0.83 22.17
C TYR A 134 9.05 0.41 21.32
N VAL A 135 9.10 0.57 19.99
CA VAL A 135 7.98 0.22 19.11
C VAL A 135 7.75 -1.28 19.06
N LEU A 136 8.82 -2.09 19.00
CA LEU A 136 8.72 -3.52 18.73
C LEU A 136 8.29 -4.38 19.92
N GLU A 137 8.41 -3.88 21.16
CA GLU A 137 7.98 -4.61 22.37
C GLU A 137 6.53 -5.11 22.30
N ASP A 138 5.63 -4.36 21.64
CA ASP A 138 4.23 -4.71 21.44
C ASP A 138 3.88 -5.08 19.99
N ARG A 139 4.88 -5.56 19.22
CA ARG A 139 4.75 -6.08 17.85
C ARG A 139 5.02 -7.58 17.83
N MET A 140 4.77 -8.26 16.70
CA MET A 140 5.00 -9.69 16.56
C MET A 140 6.48 -10.08 16.70
N PRO A 141 7.47 -9.40 16.07
CA PRO A 141 8.90 -9.71 16.20
C PRO A 141 9.49 -9.49 17.59
N LYS A 142 8.84 -8.69 18.45
CA LYS A 142 9.28 -8.29 19.80
C LYS A 142 10.56 -7.44 19.87
N THR A 143 11.54 -7.65 19.00
CA THR A 143 12.86 -6.99 19.10
C THR A 143 13.41 -6.53 17.75
N PRO A 144 14.26 -5.48 17.72
CA PRO A 144 14.92 -5.03 16.50
C PRO A 144 15.76 -6.10 15.82
N GLU A 145 16.42 -6.98 16.58
CA GLU A 145 17.26 -8.05 16.03
C GLU A 145 16.46 -9.03 15.18
N THR A 146 15.22 -9.32 15.56
CA THR A 146 14.32 -10.18 14.79
C THR A 146 13.95 -9.52 13.46
N VAL A 147 13.71 -8.21 13.46
CA VAL A 147 13.41 -7.46 12.22
C VAL A 147 14.65 -7.36 11.32
N TRP A 148 15.83 -7.11 11.89
CA TRP A 148 17.09 -7.11 11.12
C TRP A 148 17.35 -8.46 10.45
N ALA A 149 17.19 -9.56 11.17
CA ALA A 149 17.35 -10.90 10.60
C ALA A 149 16.35 -11.16 9.46
N PHE A 150 15.10 -10.72 9.64
CA PHE A 150 14.05 -10.83 8.62
C PHE A 150 14.37 -10.04 7.35
N GLU A 151 14.71 -8.75 7.46
CA GLU A 151 15.07 -7.90 6.31
C GLU A 151 16.33 -8.45 5.62
N GLU A 152 17.36 -8.88 6.37
CA GLU A 152 18.57 -9.49 5.80
C GLU A 152 18.29 -10.79 5.04
N GLU A 153 17.39 -11.65 5.54
CA GLU A 153 16.95 -12.86 4.85
C GLU A 153 16.27 -12.51 3.51
N LEU A 154 15.35 -11.54 3.52
CA LEU A 154 14.67 -11.09 2.30
C LEU A 154 15.64 -10.47 1.29
N ILE A 155 16.54 -9.59 1.73
CA ILE A 155 17.59 -9.03 0.86
C ILE A 155 18.36 -10.16 0.18
N ASN A 156 18.72 -11.21 0.92
CA ASN A 156 19.47 -12.33 0.36
C ASN A 156 18.64 -13.19 -0.61
N ALA A 157 17.38 -13.46 -0.29
CA ALA A 157 16.48 -14.25 -1.12
C ALA A 157 16.16 -13.57 -2.47
N LEU A 158 16.08 -12.23 -2.49
CA LEU A 158 15.70 -11.47 -3.68
C LEU A 158 16.86 -11.25 -4.66
N LYS A 159 18.13 -11.32 -4.21
CA LYS A 159 19.32 -10.95 -5.00
C LYS A 159 19.40 -11.58 -6.38
N GLU A 160 19.25 -12.91 -6.45
CA GLU A 160 19.41 -13.63 -7.72
C GLU A 160 18.31 -13.22 -8.71
N LYS A 161 17.05 -13.23 -8.26
CA LYS A 161 15.94 -12.86 -9.13
C LYS A 161 15.97 -11.39 -9.53
N SER A 162 16.28 -10.46 -8.62
CA SER A 162 16.46 -9.04 -8.97
C SER A 162 17.56 -8.83 -10.02
N SER A 163 18.63 -9.64 -9.97
CA SER A 163 19.69 -9.59 -10.99
C SER A 163 19.23 -10.09 -12.36
N LEU A 164 18.38 -11.12 -12.39
CA LEU A 164 17.77 -11.63 -13.62
C LEU A 164 16.76 -10.64 -14.20
N GLU A 165 15.91 -10.04 -13.35
CA GLU A 165 14.95 -8.99 -13.76
C GLU A 165 15.68 -7.76 -14.30
N LEU A 166 16.76 -7.31 -13.65
CA LEU A 166 17.61 -6.22 -14.15
C LEU A 166 18.23 -6.55 -15.52
N ALA A 167 18.81 -7.74 -15.67
CA ALA A 167 19.44 -8.15 -16.92
C ALA A 167 18.44 -8.10 -18.08
N GLU A 168 17.20 -8.53 -17.83
CA GLU A 168 16.14 -8.48 -18.81
C GLU A 168 15.76 -7.03 -19.20
N LEU A 169 15.61 -6.13 -18.23
CA LEU A 169 15.32 -4.73 -18.52
C LEU A 169 16.47 -4.04 -19.27
N LEU A 170 17.73 -4.42 -19.00
CA LEU A 170 18.89 -3.94 -19.75
C LEU A 170 18.87 -4.40 -21.21
N GLU A 171 18.32 -5.59 -21.53
CA GLU A 171 18.12 -6.03 -22.91
C GLU A 171 17.12 -5.14 -23.65
N PHE A 172 15.99 -4.81 -23.02
CA PHE A 172 15.00 -3.90 -23.59
C PHE A 172 15.57 -2.50 -23.79
N LYS A 173 16.25 -1.94 -22.78
CA LYS A 173 16.93 -0.64 -22.89
C LYS A 173 17.97 -0.64 -24.01
N SER A 174 18.78 -1.70 -24.11
CA SER A 174 19.82 -1.80 -25.14
C SER A 174 19.24 -1.83 -26.56
N LYS A 175 18.10 -2.50 -26.72
CA LYS A 175 17.37 -2.55 -27.99
C LYS A 175 16.80 -1.18 -28.37
N ASP A 176 16.21 -0.48 -27.40
CA ASP A 176 15.62 0.85 -27.59
C ASP A 176 16.68 1.90 -27.96
N GLU A 177 17.80 1.93 -27.24
CA GLU A 177 18.91 2.89 -27.49
C GLU A 177 19.78 2.52 -28.70
N GLY A 178 19.72 1.26 -29.16
CA GLY A 178 20.63 0.73 -30.18
C GLY A 178 22.09 0.59 -29.70
N THR A 179 22.33 0.66 -28.39
CA THR A 179 23.65 0.51 -27.74
C THR A 179 23.55 -0.41 -26.53
N VAL A 180 24.67 -1.01 -26.10
CA VAL A 180 24.67 -1.87 -24.90
C VAL A 180 24.51 -0.99 -23.65
N ALA A 181 23.37 -1.12 -22.98
CA ALA A 181 23.12 -0.50 -21.68
C ALA A 181 23.73 -1.35 -20.55
N SER A 182 24.22 -0.69 -19.50
CA SER A 182 24.80 -1.34 -18.32
C SER A 182 24.12 -0.96 -17.00
N GLU A 183 23.30 0.09 -17.01
CA GLU A 183 22.64 0.64 -15.82
C GLU A 183 21.21 1.06 -16.18
N ILE A 184 20.34 1.02 -15.18
CA ILE A 184 18.96 1.51 -15.27
C ILE A 184 18.78 2.62 -14.25
N GLU A 185 18.19 3.70 -14.69
CA GLU A 185 17.84 4.86 -13.87
C GLU A 185 16.38 4.77 -13.42
N TYR A 186 16.06 5.29 -12.23
CA TYR A 186 14.70 5.20 -11.69
C TYR A 186 13.61 5.78 -12.61
N TRP A 187 13.91 6.81 -13.41
CA TRP A 187 12.95 7.39 -14.36
C TRP A 187 12.70 6.54 -15.61
N GLU A 188 13.47 5.47 -15.80
CA GLU A 188 13.34 4.54 -16.93
C GLU A 188 12.51 3.31 -16.57
N LEU A 189 12.45 2.94 -15.28
CA LEU A 189 11.81 1.69 -14.83
C LEU A 189 10.40 1.51 -15.37
N ASN A 190 9.50 2.45 -15.12
CA ASN A 190 8.10 2.35 -15.56
C ASN A 190 7.97 2.18 -17.08
N TYR A 191 8.75 2.94 -17.85
CA TYR A 191 8.74 2.87 -19.31
C TYR A 191 9.25 1.51 -19.81
N LEU A 192 10.41 1.07 -19.32
CA LEU A 192 10.99 -0.22 -19.69
C LEU A 192 10.10 -1.39 -19.25
N GLU A 193 9.40 -1.26 -18.13
CA GLU A 193 8.43 -2.24 -17.67
C GLU A 193 7.20 -2.32 -18.56
N ASN A 194 6.74 -1.19 -19.08
CA ASN A 194 5.67 -1.13 -20.07
C ASN A 194 6.11 -1.79 -21.38
N VAL A 195 7.29 -1.41 -21.90
CA VAL A 195 7.90 -2.02 -23.10
C VAL A 195 8.03 -3.54 -22.93
N ARG A 196 8.51 -4.00 -21.77
CA ARG A 196 8.60 -5.43 -21.46
C ARG A 196 7.24 -6.11 -21.41
N ALA A 197 6.21 -5.45 -20.86
CA ALA A 197 4.84 -5.95 -20.85
C ALA A 197 4.33 -6.22 -22.27
N GLU A 198 4.51 -5.23 -23.15
CA GLU A 198 4.03 -5.26 -24.53
C GLU A 198 4.84 -6.26 -25.37
N GLU A 199 6.16 -6.17 -25.37
CA GLU A 199 6.99 -6.96 -26.29
C GLU A 199 7.09 -8.44 -25.91
N LYS A 200 7.26 -8.74 -24.61
CA LYS A 200 7.45 -10.13 -24.16
C LYS A 200 6.13 -10.80 -23.80
N TYR A 201 5.29 -10.11 -23.04
CA TYR A 201 4.06 -10.70 -22.52
C TYR A 201 2.85 -10.38 -23.40
N GLN A 202 2.95 -9.46 -24.36
CA GLN A 202 1.84 -9.00 -25.20
C GLN A 202 0.64 -8.57 -24.33
N VAL A 203 0.94 -7.82 -23.27
CA VAL A 203 -0.05 -7.21 -22.37
C VAL A 203 0.02 -5.70 -22.55
N ASP A 204 -1.07 -5.12 -23.03
CA ASP A 204 -1.31 -3.69 -23.04
C ASP A 204 -2.21 -3.33 -21.84
N GLU A 205 -1.72 -2.48 -20.94
CA GLU A 205 -2.49 -2.05 -19.76
C GLU A 205 -3.78 -1.29 -20.14
N GLU A 206 -3.79 -0.56 -21.25
CA GLU A 206 -4.97 0.16 -21.73
C GLU A 206 -5.98 -0.77 -22.41
N GLU A 207 -5.54 -1.88 -23.00
CA GLU A 207 -6.45 -2.99 -23.39
C GLU A 207 -7.08 -3.62 -22.14
N VAL A 208 -6.26 -4.00 -21.17
CA VAL A 208 -6.72 -4.66 -19.94
C VAL A 208 -7.72 -3.79 -19.20
N LYS A 209 -7.43 -2.50 -19.03
CA LYS A 209 -8.28 -1.51 -18.34
C LYS A 209 -9.70 -1.42 -18.88
N GLN A 210 -9.93 -1.70 -20.16
CA GLN A 210 -11.27 -1.70 -20.77
C GLN A 210 -12.21 -2.76 -20.16
N TYR A 211 -11.65 -3.77 -19.48
CA TYR A 211 -12.40 -4.82 -18.79
C TYR A 211 -12.71 -4.50 -17.33
N PHE A 212 -12.17 -3.42 -16.76
CA PHE A 212 -12.25 -3.11 -15.33
C PHE A 212 -13.04 -1.83 -15.06
N GLU A 213 -14.29 -1.77 -15.54
CA GLU A 213 -15.23 -0.73 -15.12
C GLU A 213 -15.42 -0.76 -13.58
N LEU A 214 -15.24 0.36 -12.89
CA LEU A 214 -15.34 0.46 -11.43
C LEU A 214 -16.64 -0.18 -10.88
N LYS A 215 -17.75 0.00 -11.61
CA LYS A 215 -19.05 -0.58 -11.23
C LYS A 215 -19.06 -2.10 -11.31
N THR A 216 -18.48 -2.70 -12.35
CA THR A 216 -18.41 -4.16 -12.48
C THR A 216 -17.43 -4.72 -11.46
N VAL A 217 -16.28 -4.08 -11.26
CA VAL A 217 -15.30 -4.45 -10.22
C VAL A 217 -15.93 -4.45 -8.83
N LEU A 218 -16.67 -3.40 -8.45
CA LEU A 218 -17.41 -3.34 -7.19
C LEU A 218 -18.43 -4.49 -7.06
N SER A 219 -19.17 -4.77 -8.14
CA SER A 219 -20.13 -5.87 -8.16
C SER A 219 -19.45 -7.24 -7.99
N GLY A 220 -18.30 -7.45 -8.64
CA GLY A 220 -17.50 -8.67 -8.52
C GLY A 220 -16.94 -8.87 -7.13
N LEU A 221 -16.37 -7.81 -6.58
CA LEU A 221 -15.88 -7.77 -5.21
C LEU A 221 -16.99 -8.15 -4.23
N PHE A 222 -18.18 -7.57 -4.33
CA PHE A 222 -19.33 -7.95 -3.50
C PHE A 222 -19.76 -9.41 -3.71
N GLN A 223 -19.75 -9.91 -4.94
CA GLN A 223 -20.09 -11.32 -5.21
C GLN A 223 -19.08 -12.27 -4.56
N ILE A 224 -17.80 -11.98 -4.68
CA ILE A 224 -16.71 -12.78 -4.10
C ILE A 224 -16.83 -12.79 -2.57
N THR A 225 -16.96 -11.62 -1.95
CA THR A 225 -17.02 -11.51 -0.49
C THR A 225 -18.33 -12.06 0.09
N GLN A 226 -19.42 -12.01 -0.68
CA GLN A 226 -20.65 -12.71 -0.34
C GLN A 226 -20.45 -14.22 -0.31
N GLN A 227 -19.84 -14.79 -1.36
CA GLN A 227 -19.60 -16.21 -1.44
C GLN A 227 -18.62 -16.67 -0.36
N VAL A 228 -17.44 -16.06 -0.29
CA VAL A 228 -16.32 -16.48 0.56
C VAL A 228 -16.58 -16.13 2.03
N PHE A 229 -16.97 -14.91 2.36
CA PHE A 229 -17.10 -14.44 3.75
C PHE A 229 -18.54 -14.35 4.27
N GLY A 230 -19.53 -14.49 3.40
CA GLY A 230 -20.93 -14.51 3.81
C GLY A 230 -21.48 -13.14 4.07
N LEU A 231 -21.07 -12.16 3.28
CA LEU A 231 -21.42 -10.77 3.48
C LEU A 231 -22.35 -10.28 2.38
N THR A 232 -23.49 -9.70 2.75
CA THR A 232 -24.41 -9.08 1.79
C THR A 232 -24.50 -7.57 2.03
N TYR A 233 -24.74 -6.84 0.95
CA TYR A 233 -24.63 -5.39 0.91
C TYR A 233 -25.93 -4.77 0.42
N LYS A 234 -26.44 -3.77 1.14
CA LYS A 234 -27.63 -3.01 0.70
C LYS A 234 -27.28 -1.52 0.60
N PRO A 235 -27.41 -0.90 -0.59
CA PRO A 235 -27.17 0.54 -0.73
C PRO A 235 -28.21 1.32 0.07
N ILE A 236 -27.81 2.49 0.56
CA ILE A 236 -28.70 3.46 1.21
C ILE A 236 -28.97 4.58 0.22
N GLU A 237 -30.24 4.79 -0.11
CA GLU A 237 -30.67 5.93 -0.93
C GLU A 237 -30.66 7.22 -0.10
N ASN A 238 -30.19 8.31 -0.70
CA ASN A 238 -30.09 9.64 -0.08
C ASN A 238 -29.39 9.63 1.31
N PRO A 239 -28.17 9.06 1.41
CA PRO A 239 -27.47 8.97 2.68
C PRO A 239 -27.01 10.36 3.16
N SER A 240 -26.80 10.51 4.47
CA SER A 240 -26.12 11.68 5.03
C SER A 240 -24.61 11.51 4.81
N VAL A 241 -24.05 12.25 3.84
CA VAL A 241 -22.65 12.12 3.40
C VAL A 241 -21.97 13.47 3.31
N TRP A 242 -20.64 13.47 3.38
CA TRP A 242 -19.81 14.69 3.28
C TRP A 242 -19.59 15.18 1.85
N HIS A 243 -19.90 14.36 0.84
CA HIS A 243 -19.80 14.72 -0.57
C HIS A 243 -20.85 13.96 -1.41
N PRO A 244 -21.45 14.57 -2.46
CA PRO A 244 -22.51 13.93 -3.27
C PRO A 244 -22.11 12.63 -3.97
N GLU A 245 -20.81 12.44 -4.24
CA GLU A 245 -20.27 11.23 -4.89
C GLU A 245 -20.03 10.08 -3.90
N VAL A 246 -20.21 10.28 -2.60
CA VAL A 246 -19.97 9.24 -1.58
C VAL A 246 -21.17 8.31 -1.52
N LEU A 247 -20.90 7.01 -1.63
CA LEU A 247 -21.90 5.95 -1.50
C LEU A 247 -21.94 5.44 -0.06
N MET A 248 -23.09 4.96 0.39
CA MET A 248 -23.26 4.36 1.72
C MET A 248 -24.00 3.03 1.62
N TYR A 249 -23.53 2.04 2.37
CA TYR A 249 -24.07 0.67 2.38
C TYR A 249 -24.30 0.16 3.80
N LYS A 250 -25.29 -0.72 3.93
CA LYS A 250 -25.47 -1.63 5.06
C LYS A 250 -24.82 -2.97 4.75
N MET A 251 -24.04 -3.50 5.68
CA MET A 251 -23.48 -4.85 5.62
C MET A 251 -24.27 -5.80 6.51
N TYR A 252 -24.57 -7.00 6.00
CA TYR A 252 -25.27 -8.06 6.71
C TYR A 252 -24.52 -9.38 6.60
N ASP A 253 -24.66 -10.20 7.63
CA ASP A 253 -24.29 -11.60 7.58
C ASP A 253 -25.34 -12.37 6.75
N SER A 254 -24.89 -13.12 5.75
CA SER A 254 -25.76 -13.78 4.77
C SER A 254 -26.45 -15.01 5.36
N ASP A 255 -25.81 -15.69 6.29
CA ASP A 255 -26.28 -16.96 6.83
C ASP A 255 -27.33 -16.72 7.94
N SER A 256 -27.07 -15.75 8.82
CA SER A 256 -27.98 -15.38 9.92
C SER A 256 -28.94 -14.24 9.57
N GLY A 257 -28.66 -13.47 8.52
CA GLY A 257 -29.39 -12.22 8.22
C GLY A 257 -29.09 -11.07 9.19
N SER A 258 -28.12 -11.24 10.10
CA SER A 258 -27.82 -10.25 11.13
C SER A 258 -27.17 -8.99 10.54
N PHE A 259 -27.49 -7.83 11.12
CA PHE A 259 -26.92 -6.56 10.69
C PHE A 259 -25.53 -6.36 11.32
N ILE A 260 -24.51 -6.16 10.48
CA ILE A 260 -23.11 -6.05 10.92
C ILE A 260 -22.72 -4.59 11.14
N GLY A 261 -23.07 -3.69 10.23
CA GLY A 261 -22.65 -2.30 10.32
C GLY A 261 -22.85 -1.51 9.04
N TYR A 262 -22.32 -0.30 9.02
CA TYR A 262 -22.40 0.62 7.89
C TYR A 262 -21.02 0.86 7.29
N PHE A 263 -20.96 1.15 6.00
CA PHE A 263 -19.77 1.74 5.42
C PHE A 263 -20.04 2.75 4.32
N TYR A 264 -19.04 3.59 4.09
CA TYR A 264 -18.98 4.56 3.01
C TYR A 264 -17.94 4.15 1.98
N LEU A 265 -18.20 4.44 0.71
CA LEU A 265 -17.22 4.37 -0.38
C LEU A 265 -17.03 5.77 -0.95
N ASP A 266 -15.83 6.30 -0.83
CA ASP A 266 -15.41 7.61 -1.34
C ASP A 266 -14.31 7.41 -2.39
N LEU A 267 -14.71 7.18 -3.65
CA LEU A 267 -13.85 6.52 -4.64
C LEU A 267 -13.10 7.44 -5.59
N HIS A 268 -13.55 8.69 -5.76
CA HIS A 268 -13.01 9.58 -6.80
C HIS A 268 -12.15 10.73 -6.26
N PRO A 269 -11.11 11.17 -7.01
CA PRO A 269 -10.25 12.27 -6.59
C PRO A 269 -11.00 13.61 -6.61
N ARG A 270 -10.60 14.51 -5.70
CA ARG A 270 -11.01 15.91 -5.67
C ARG A 270 -10.05 16.72 -4.81
N ALA A 271 -10.05 18.04 -4.99
CA ALA A 271 -9.22 18.95 -4.21
C ALA A 271 -9.40 18.73 -2.69
N ASN A 272 -8.28 18.75 -1.96
CA ASN A 272 -8.20 18.60 -0.50
C ASN A 272 -8.72 17.26 0.06
N LYS A 273 -8.94 16.24 -0.78
CA LYS A 273 -9.20 14.87 -0.34
C LYS A 273 -7.87 14.15 -0.06
N TYR A 274 -7.88 13.22 0.89
CA TYR A 274 -6.77 12.29 1.11
C TYR A 274 -6.37 11.59 -0.20
N SER A 275 -5.09 11.70 -0.57
CA SER A 275 -4.59 11.36 -1.91
C SER A 275 -4.19 9.90 -2.10
N HIS A 276 -4.11 9.11 -1.03
CA HIS A 276 -3.86 7.67 -1.09
C HIS A 276 -5.14 6.85 -0.92
N ALA A 277 -5.06 5.56 -1.22
CA ALA A 277 -6.07 4.58 -0.83
C ALA A 277 -5.96 4.28 0.66
N ALA A 278 -7.08 4.17 1.37
CA ALA A 278 -7.13 3.82 2.79
C ALA A 278 -8.54 3.46 3.26
N MET A 279 -8.62 2.62 4.28
CA MET A 279 -9.81 2.44 5.11
C MET A 279 -9.70 3.19 6.44
N PHE A 280 -10.72 4.00 6.75
CA PHE A 280 -10.85 4.74 8.01
C PHE A 280 -12.00 4.19 8.85
N THR A 281 -11.70 3.77 10.08
CA THR A 281 -12.75 3.45 11.05
C THR A 281 -13.35 4.73 11.62
N MET A 282 -14.66 4.93 11.44
CA MET A 282 -15.39 6.09 11.97
C MET A 282 -16.01 5.79 13.34
N VAL A 283 -16.56 4.59 13.50
CA VAL A 283 -17.12 4.08 14.76
C VAL A 283 -16.60 2.67 14.96
N LYS A 284 -15.92 2.42 16.09
CA LYS A 284 -15.45 1.09 16.46
C LYS A 284 -16.58 0.20 17.00
N GLY A 285 -16.53 -1.08 16.71
CA GLY A 285 -17.33 -2.08 17.40
C GLY A 285 -16.94 -2.17 18.88
N LYS A 286 -17.91 -2.36 19.78
CA LYS A 286 -17.63 -2.62 21.20
C LYS A 286 -18.88 -3.00 21.96
N ARG A 287 -18.69 -3.70 23.08
CA ARG A 287 -19.75 -4.05 24.03
C ARG A 287 -20.00 -2.90 25.02
N PHE A 288 -21.26 -2.62 25.28
CA PHE A 288 -21.76 -1.78 26.37
C PHE A 288 -22.84 -2.55 27.15
N GLY A 289 -22.44 -3.22 28.24
CA GLY A 289 -23.32 -4.14 28.95
C GLY A 289 -23.80 -5.25 28.00
N ASP A 290 -25.12 -5.40 27.86
CA ASP A 290 -25.70 -6.43 26.97
C ASP A 290 -25.85 -5.96 25.51
N VAL A 291 -25.53 -4.70 25.20
CA VAL A 291 -25.67 -4.12 23.86
C VAL A 291 -24.31 -4.09 23.16
N TYR A 292 -24.26 -4.47 21.89
CA TYR A 292 -23.08 -4.28 21.04
C TYR A 292 -23.26 -3.06 20.14
N GLN A 293 -22.34 -2.11 20.21
CA GLN A 293 -22.25 -1.00 19.28
C GLN A 293 -21.68 -1.52 17.95
N LEU A 294 -22.43 -1.33 16.86
CA LEU A 294 -22.00 -1.76 15.54
C LEU A 294 -20.97 -0.79 14.93
N PRO A 295 -19.97 -1.31 14.20
CA PRO A 295 -18.95 -0.47 13.58
C PRO A 295 -19.47 0.30 12.36
N ILE A 296 -18.77 1.39 12.06
CA ILE A 296 -18.94 2.21 10.86
C ILE A 296 -17.54 2.54 10.32
N ALA A 297 -17.33 2.34 9.02
CA ALA A 297 -16.05 2.62 8.37
C ALA A 297 -16.22 3.33 7.02
N SER A 298 -15.15 3.92 6.51
CA SER A 298 -15.11 4.57 5.20
C SER A 298 -13.92 4.05 4.42
N LEU A 299 -14.15 3.62 3.19
CA LEU A 299 -13.08 3.28 2.24
C LEU A 299 -12.89 4.47 1.30
N VAL A 300 -11.65 4.95 1.21
CA VAL A 300 -11.26 6.11 0.43
C VAL A 300 -10.26 5.67 -0.64
N THR A 301 -10.53 5.98 -1.91
CA THR A 301 -9.58 5.78 -3.03
C THR A 301 -9.56 7.01 -3.95
N ASN A 302 -8.80 6.99 -5.04
CA ASN A 302 -8.71 8.09 -6.00
C ASN A 302 -8.81 7.62 -7.46
N PHE A 303 -9.77 6.73 -7.71
CA PHE A 303 -10.03 6.15 -9.03
C PHE A 303 -10.56 7.19 -10.03
N PRO A 304 -10.20 7.05 -11.32
CA PRO A 304 -10.56 8.02 -12.35
C PRO A 304 -12.07 8.23 -12.41
N LYS A 305 -12.49 9.48 -12.65
CA LYS A 305 -13.91 9.79 -12.87
C LYS A 305 -14.32 9.35 -14.29
N PRO A 306 -15.61 9.04 -14.51
CA PRO A 306 -16.14 8.91 -15.87
C PRO A 306 -15.84 10.17 -16.70
N SER A 307 -15.57 10.01 -17.99
CA SER A 307 -15.28 11.09 -18.93
C SER A 307 -16.07 10.89 -20.23
N GLY A 308 -16.97 11.83 -20.54
CA GLY A 308 -17.87 11.70 -21.70
C GLY A 308 -18.70 10.41 -21.62
N ASP A 309 -18.58 9.59 -22.66
CA ASP A 309 -19.25 8.28 -22.76
C ASP A 309 -18.40 7.12 -22.16
N ILE A 310 -17.18 7.40 -21.70
CA ILE A 310 -16.29 6.40 -21.10
C ILE A 310 -16.57 6.35 -19.58
N PRO A 311 -16.94 5.20 -19.01
CA PRO A 311 -17.15 5.07 -17.58
C PRO A 311 -15.83 5.14 -16.81
N SER A 312 -15.89 5.08 -15.47
CA SER A 312 -14.68 4.97 -14.64
C SER A 312 -14.02 3.61 -14.89
N LEU A 313 -12.89 3.58 -15.58
CA LEU A 313 -12.10 2.38 -15.87
C LEU A 313 -10.88 2.33 -14.97
N LEU A 314 -10.68 1.21 -14.28
CA LEU A 314 -9.53 1.00 -13.40
C LEU A 314 -8.41 0.29 -14.15
N SER A 315 -7.15 0.66 -13.88
CA SER A 315 -6.06 -0.26 -14.16
C SER A 315 -6.19 -1.52 -13.30
N HIS A 316 -5.50 -2.61 -13.66
CA HIS A 316 -5.49 -3.82 -12.83
C HIS A 316 -4.97 -3.55 -11.41
N ASP A 317 -3.89 -2.78 -11.25
CA ASP A 317 -3.37 -2.35 -9.94
C ASP A 317 -4.38 -1.56 -9.08
N GLU A 318 -5.27 -0.78 -9.71
CA GLU A 318 -6.31 -0.03 -9.01
C GLU A 318 -7.43 -0.95 -8.53
N ALA A 319 -7.75 -1.99 -9.33
CA ALA A 319 -8.65 -3.05 -8.89
C ALA A 319 -8.03 -3.86 -7.73
N GLU A 320 -6.74 -4.17 -7.78
CA GLU A 320 -6.00 -4.80 -6.68
C GLU A 320 -6.06 -3.95 -5.41
N THR A 321 -5.74 -2.65 -5.54
CA THR A 321 -5.85 -1.67 -4.44
C THR A 321 -7.27 -1.63 -3.87
N PHE A 322 -8.30 -1.74 -4.71
CA PHE A 322 -9.68 -1.77 -4.22
C PHE A 322 -9.96 -3.01 -3.36
N PHE A 323 -9.50 -4.19 -3.80
CA PHE A 323 -9.63 -5.43 -3.04
C PHE A 323 -8.85 -5.37 -1.73
N HIS A 324 -7.63 -4.84 -1.74
CA HIS A 324 -6.81 -4.60 -0.55
C HIS A 324 -7.57 -3.79 0.49
N GLU A 325 -8.02 -2.58 0.13
CA GLU A 325 -8.72 -1.68 1.07
C GLU A 325 -10.06 -2.25 1.53
N PHE A 326 -10.72 -3.04 0.69
CA PHE A 326 -11.94 -3.72 1.09
C PHE A 326 -11.68 -4.86 2.08
N GLY A 327 -10.49 -5.48 2.05
CA GLY A 327 -10.04 -6.40 3.08
C GLY A 327 -9.95 -5.73 4.46
N HIS A 328 -9.33 -4.54 4.52
CA HIS A 328 -9.36 -3.70 5.73
C HIS A 328 -10.79 -3.39 6.15
N LEU A 329 -11.66 -3.00 5.21
CA LEU A 329 -13.05 -2.68 5.49
C LEU A 329 -13.82 -3.86 6.10
N ILE A 330 -13.66 -5.06 5.55
CA ILE A 330 -14.25 -6.28 6.11
C ILE A 330 -13.71 -6.49 7.52
N HIS A 331 -12.39 -6.47 7.71
CA HIS A 331 -11.76 -6.67 9.02
C HIS A 331 -12.29 -5.67 10.07
N GLY A 332 -12.44 -4.40 9.69
CA GLY A 332 -13.01 -3.35 10.52
C GLY A 332 -14.46 -3.60 10.94
N LEU A 333 -15.27 -4.20 10.06
CA LEU A 333 -16.72 -4.35 10.26
C LEU A 333 -17.13 -5.68 10.89
N VAL A 334 -16.48 -6.79 10.55
CA VAL A 334 -16.88 -8.13 11.04
C VAL A 334 -16.41 -8.43 12.46
N THR A 335 -15.69 -7.49 13.08
CA THR A 335 -15.21 -7.58 14.46
C THR A 335 -16.34 -7.88 15.46
N THR A 336 -16.04 -8.79 16.38
CA THR A 336 -16.86 -9.14 17.56
C THR A 336 -16.15 -8.81 18.87
N ALA A 337 -14.99 -8.17 18.83
CA ALA A 337 -14.23 -7.78 20.02
C ALA A 337 -15.06 -6.92 20.98
N ASP A 338 -15.08 -7.28 22.26
CA ASP A 338 -15.88 -6.56 23.26
C ASP A 338 -15.28 -5.19 23.62
N TYR A 339 -13.96 -5.04 23.54
CA TYR A 339 -13.27 -3.82 23.96
C TYR A 339 -12.86 -2.94 22.78
N TYR A 340 -13.08 -1.63 22.94
CA TYR A 340 -12.79 -0.59 21.93
C TYR A 340 -11.39 -0.70 21.32
N VAL A 341 -10.37 -0.96 22.14
CA VAL A 341 -8.96 -0.97 21.70
C VAL A 341 -8.68 -2.12 20.74
N TYR A 342 -9.41 -3.23 20.86
CA TYR A 342 -9.23 -4.45 20.07
C TYR A 342 -10.18 -4.58 18.89
N SER A 343 -11.10 -3.63 18.71
CA SER A 343 -12.08 -3.70 17.64
C SER A 343 -11.45 -3.55 16.25
N GLY A 344 -11.87 -4.45 15.35
CA GLY A 344 -11.55 -4.41 13.93
C GLY A 344 -10.05 -4.48 13.70
N THR A 345 -9.54 -3.54 12.91
CA THR A 345 -8.10 -3.37 12.63
C THR A 345 -7.28 -2.87 13.83
N GLY A 346 -7.81 -2.94 15.06
CA GLY A 346 -7.08 -2.70 16.31
C GLY A 346 -6.17 -3.87 16.71
N VAL A 347 -5.45 -4.43 15.74
CA VAL A 347 -4.49 -5.54 15.86
C VAL A 347 -3.05 -5.00 15.88
N ASP A 348 -2.07 -5.89 16.01
CA ASP A 348 -0.66 -5.51 15.87
C ASP A 348 -0.38 -4.99 14.44
N ARG A 349 0.47 -3.97 14.34
CA ARG A 349 0.64 -3.20 13.10
C ARG A 349 1.30 -3.97 11.97
N ASP A 350 2.12 -4.93 12.33
CA ASP A 350 2.79 -5.92 11.48
C ASP A 350 1.91 -7.13 11.15
N PHE A 351 0.65 -7.13 11.60
CA PHE A 351 -0.38 -8.08 11.19
C PHE A 351 -1.53 -7.42 10.42
N VAL A 352 -1.75 -6.11 10.61
CA VAL A 352 -2.94 -5.42 10.10
C VAL A 352 -3.10 -5.54 8.58
N GLU A 353 -1.99 -5.62 7.84
CA GLU A 353 -1.98 -5.73 6.38
C GLU A 353 -2.19 -7.18 5.90
N ALA A 354 -2.06 -8.20 6.75
CA ALA A 354 -2.16 -9.58 6.28
C ALA A 354 -3.58 -9.90 5.76
N PRO A 355 -4.69 -9.49 6.43
CA PRO A 355 -6.03 -9.61 5.89
C PRO A 355 -6.29 -8.87 4.57
N SER A 356 -5.74 -7.65 4.40
CA SER A 356 -5.92 -6.88 3.17
C SER A 356 -5.12 -7.48 2.01
N GLN A 357 -3.88 -7.89 2.27
CA GLN A 357 -3.02 -8.53 1.26
C GLN A 357 -3.52 -9.91 0.83
N ILE A 358 -4.23 -10.64 1.70
CA ILE A 358 -4.94 -11.86 1.27
C ILE A 358 -5.94 -11.53 0.14
N MET A 359 -6.67 -10.41 0.25
CA MET A 359 -7.69 -10.01 -0.74
C MET A 359 -7.11 -9.73 -2.13
N GLU A 360 -5.85 -9.29 -2.24
CA GLU A 360 -5.17 -9.01 -3.51
C GLU A 360 -5.10 -10.25 -4.41
N ASN A 361 -5.03 -11.45 -3.83
CA ASN A 361 -4.92 -12.68 -4.61
C ASN A 361 -6.16 -12.98 -5.48
N TRP A 362 -7.35 -12.48 -5.11
CA TRP A 362 -8.57 -12.69 -5.91
C TRP A 362 -8.56 -11.91 -7.22
N VAL A 363 -7.80 -10.81 -7.34
CA VAL A 363 -7.70 -10.10 -8.63
C VAL A 363 -6.66 -10.72 -9.56
N TRP A 364 -5.93 -11.75 -9.11
CA TRP A 364 -5.00 -12.54 -9.92
C TRP A 364 -5.49 -13.96 -10.19
N ASN A 365 -6.77 -14.26 -9.94
CA ASN A 365 -7.32 -15.59 -10.19
C ASN A 365 -8.29 -15.56 -11.39
N LYS A 366 -8.10 -16.45 -12.36
CA LYS A 366 -8.96 -16.47 -13.57
C LYS A 366 -10.44 -16.67 -13.25
N LYS A 367 -10.76 -17.55 -12.28
CA LYS A 367 -12.15 -17.88 -11.96
C LYS A 367 -12.90 -16.67 -11.38
N THR A 368 -12.20 -15.86 -10.60
CA THR A 368 -12.76 -14.70 -9.91
C THR A 368 -12.82 -13.50 -10.84
N LEU A 369 -11.77 -13.27 -11.65
CA LEU A 369 -11.75 -12.21 -12.68
C LEU A 369 -12.93 -12.35 -13.66
N ARG A 370 -13.26 -13.57 -14.11
CA ARG A 370 -14.41 -13.80 -15.02
C ARG A 370 -15.76 -13.36 -14.44
N LEU A 371 -15.88 -13.18 -13.12
CA LEU A 371 -17.12 -12.70 -12.50
C LEU A 371 -17.40 -11.22 -12.84
N PHE A 372 -16.35 -10.42 -13.07
CA PHE A 372 -16.49 -8.97 -13.15
C PHE A 372 -15.65 -8.26 -14.22
N ALA A 373 -14.56 -8.86 -14.68
CA ALA A 373 -13.74 -8.31 -15.75
C ALA A 373 -14.52 -8.44 -17.08
N LYS A 374 -15.18 -7.36 -17.47
CA LYS A 374 -16.08 -7.27 -18.62
C LYS A 374 -15.80 -5.99 -19.38
N HIS A 375 -15.67 -6.11 -20.70
CA HIS A 375 -15.43 -4.98 -21.58
C HIS A 375 -16.56 -3.97 -21.44
N TYR A 376 -16.22 -2.70 -21.21
CA TYR A 376 -17.21 -1.68 -20.88
C TYR A 376 -18.23 -1.41 -22.01
N GLU A 377 -17.80 -1.46 -23.29
CA GLU A 377 -18.71 -1.29 -24.43
C GLU A 377 -19.49 -2.57 -24.80
N THR A 378 -18.79 -3.70 -24.99
CA THR A 378 -19.39 -4.92 -25.54
C THR A 378 -20.06 -5.78 -24.47
N GLY A 379 -19.67 -5.63 -23.20
CA GLY A 379 -20.09 -6.48 -22.09
C GLY A 379 -19.46 -7.89 -22.10
N GLU A 380 -18.57 -8.18 -23.05
CA GLU A 380 -17.87 -9.46 -23.15
C GLU A 380 -16.91 -9.67 -21.98
N THR A 381 -16.83 -10.90 -21.48
CA THR A 381 -15.86 -11.25 -20.43
C THR A 381 -14.44 -11.20 -20.99
N ILE A 382 -13.49 -10.78 -20.16
CA ILE A 382 -12.07 -10.76 -20.52
C ILE A 382 -11.62 -12.11 -21.12
N PRO A 383 -10.95 -12.12 -22.30
CA PRO A 383 -10.52 -13.34 -22.95
C PRO A 383 -9.54 -14.15 -22.09
N ASP A 384 -9.63 -15.47 -22.19
CA ASP A 384 -8.73 -16.37 -21.48
C ASP A 384 -7.28 -16.17 -21.92
N ASP A 385 -7.01 -15.91 -23.20
CA ASP A 385 -5.66 -15.65 -23.67
C ASP A 385 -5.05 -14.39 -23.04
N LEU A 386 -5.82 -13.33 -22.83
CA LEU A 386 -5.36 -12.09 -22.19
C LEU A 386 -5.08 -12.34 -20.71
N LEU A 387 -5.97 -13.07 -20.01
CA LEU A 387 -5.73 -13.49 -18.63
C LEU A 387 -4.45 -14.33 -18.47
N ASP A 388 -4.19 -15.24 -19.40
CA ASP A 388 -2.99 -16.09 -19.38
C ASP A 388 -1.72 -15.25 -19.51
N ARG A 389 -1.75 -14.25 -20.40
CA ARG A 389 -0.64 -13.30 -20.59
C ARG A 389 -0.43 -12.39 -19.38
N MET A 390 -1.51 -11.85 -18.81
CA MET A 390 -1.45 -11.07 -17.55
C MET A 390 -0.81 -11.89 -16.42
N LEU A 391 -1.20 -13.16 -16.26
CA LEU A 391 -0.64 -14.02 -15.22
C LEU A 391 0.81 -14.41 -15.47
N ALA A 392 1.21 -14.59 -16.73
CA ALA A 392 2.61 -14.76 -17.09
C ALA A 392 3.45 -13.50 -16.77
N ALA A 393 2.85 -12.31 -16.91
CA ALA A 393 3.48 -11.04 -16.61
C ALA A 393 3.50 -10.69 -15.10
N LYS A 394 2.64 -11.31 -14.28
CA LYS A 394 2.45 -10.97 -12.84
C LYS A 394 3.77 -10.82 -12.08
N ASN A 395 4.70 -11.75 -12.28
CA ASN A 395 5.94 -11.84 -11.50
C ASN A 395 7.17 -11.29 -12.25
N LYS A 396 6.97 -10.48 -13.30
CA LYS A 396 8.08 -9.96 -14.12
C LYS A 396 9.03 -9.06 -13.33
N SER A 397 8.54 -8.30 -12.36
CA SER A 397 9.32 -7.34 -11.52
C SER A 397 9.20 -7.61 -10.03
N SER A 398 8.69 -8.79 -9.67
CA SER A 398 8.33 -9.09 -8.28
C SER A 398 9.53 -8.95 -7.32
N ALA A 399 10.74 -9.32 -7.75
CA ALA A 399 11.90 -9.24 -6.87
C ALA A 399 12.40 -7.81 -6.70
N GLY A 400 12.48 -7.04 -7.79
CA GLY A 400 12.80 -5.61 -7.74
C GLY A 400 11.78 -4.82 -6.90
N ASN A 401 10.49 -5.04 -7.12
CA ASN A 401 9.41 -4.39 -6.37
C ASN A 401 9.48 -4.70 -4.87
N TYR A 402 9.74 -5.96 -4.49
CA TYR A 402 9.92 -6.31 -3.08
C TYR A 402 11.25 -5.83 -2.50
N ALA A 403 12.33 -5.80 -3.29
CA ALA A 403 13.59 -5.20 -2.86
C ALA A 403 13.40 -3.72 -2.52
N PHE A 404 12.55 -3.00 -3.25
CA PHE A 404 12.16 -1.62 -2.93
C PHE A 404 11.41 -1.52 -1.58
N GLN A 405 10.50 -2.44 -1.28
CA GLN A 405 9.82 -2.50 0.02
C GLN A 405 10.81 -2.75 1.17
N VAL A 406 11.72 -3.71 0.98
CA VAL A 406 12.78 -4.08 1.92
C VAL A 406 13.78 -2.94 2.13
N PHE A 407 14.12 -2.18 1.08
CA PHE A 407 14.91 -0.96 1.18
C PHE A 407 14.24 0.07 2.10
N LEU A 408 12.93 0.31 1.95
CA LEU A 408 12.19 1.24 2.78
C LEU A 408 12.07 0.77 4.23
N GLY A 409 11.88 -0.54 4.46
CA GLY A 409 11.90 -1.17 5.80
C GLY A 409 13.25 -1.04 6.48
N THR A 410 14.32 -1.34 5.74
CA THR A 410 15.71 -1.20 6.20
C THR A 410 16.07 0.25 6.49
N LEU A 411 15.64 1.21 5.67
CA LEU A 411 15.86 2.64 5.89
C LEU A 411 15.15 3.11 7.16
N ASP A 412 13.87 2.78 7.33
CA ASP A 412 13.10 3.11 8.53
C ASP A 412 13.79 2.56 9.79
N LEU A 413 14.19 1.29 9.79
CA LEU A 413 14.84 0.68 10.95
C LEU A 413 16.24 1.27 11.23
N THR A 414 17.02 1.55 10.19
CA THR A 414 18.35 2.20 10.30
C THR A 414 18.25 3.52 11.07
N LEU A 415 17.23 4.33 10.76
CA LEU A 415 17.01 5.63 11.38
C LEU A 415 16.48 5.56 12.82
N HIS A 416 15.91 4.43 13.24
CA HIS A 416 15.24 4.30 14.54
C HIS A 416 15.91 3.32 15.52
N ASP A 417 16.93 2.58 15.08
CA ASP A 417 17.61 1.55 15.87
C ASP A 417 19.09 1.87 16.16
N GLY A 418 19.47 3.15 16.12
CA GLY A 418 20.81 3.60 16.50
C GLY A 418 21.92 3.26 15.49
N LYS A 419 21.58 2.90 14.25
CA LYS A 419 22.54 2.65 13.16
C LYS A 419 22.85 3.88 12.29
N TRP A 420 22.26 5.03 12.61
CA TRP A 420 22.51 6.32 11.95
C TRP A 420 23.20 7.30 12.92
N ASP A 421 24.28 7.94 12.47
CA ASP A 421 24.98 9.01 13.19
C ASP A 421 24.83 10.35 12.43
N PRO A 422 24.06 11.32 12.96
CA PRO A 422 23.85 12.62 12.31
C PRO A 422 25.14 13.45 12.15
N ASN A 423 26.23 13.11 12.84
CA ASN A 423 27.51 13.82 12.69
C ASN A 423 28.33 13.32 11.49
N ASN A 424 28.03 12.12 10.97
CA ASN A 424 28.80 11.48 9.91
C ASN A 424 28.06 11.52 8.57
N GLU A 425 26.75 11.30 8.55
CA GLU A 425 25.95 11.24 7.32
C GLU A 425 24.56 11.88 7.51
N THR A 426 24.07 12.57 6.48
CA THR A 426 22.70 13.09 6.48
C THR A 426 21.70 11.96 6.27
N VAL A 427 20.42 12.20 6.56
CA VAL A 427 19.35 11.21 6.31
C VAL A 427 19.18 10.91 4.81
N VAL A 428 19.55 11.86 3.94
CA VAL A 428 19.57 11.68 2.47
C VAL A 428 20.73 10.77 2.06
N ASP A 429 21.90 10.94 2.68
CA ASP A 429 23.06 10.07 2.42
C ASP A 429 22.77 8.61 2.82
N VAL A 430 22.12 8.39 3.96
CA VAL A 430 21.67 7.05 4.40
C VAL A 430 20.75 6.42 3.34
N ALA A 431 19.76 7.17 2.87
CA ALA A 431 18.82 6.69 1.87
C ALA A 431 19.52 6.32 0.55
N HIS A 432 20.43 7.17 0.05
CA HIS A 432 21.19 6.87 -1.17
C HIS A 432 22.12 5.66 -1.02
N ARG A 433 22.79 5.53 0.14
CA ARG A 433 23.65 4.39 0.43
C ARG A 433 22.86 3.09 0.45
N LEU A 434 21.76 3.05 1.21
CA LEU A 434 20.90 1.85 1.29
C LEU A 434 20.22 1.53 -0.05
N HIS A 435 19.83 2.54 -0.83
CA HIS A 435 19.31 2.33 -2.20
C HIS A 435 20.35 1.57 -3.02
N LYS A 436 21.59 2.06 -3.05
CA LYS A 436 22.69 1.44 -3.79
C LYS A 436 23.04 0.03 -3.29
N ASP A 437 22.93 -0.22 -1.99
CA ASP A 437 23.28 -1.51 -1.39
C ASP A 437 22.22 -2.59 -1.63
N ILE A 438 20.95 -2.21 -1.81
CA ILE A 438 19.80 -3.13 -1.83
C ILE A 438 19.16 -3.23 -3.22
N LEU A 439 19.10 -2.12 -3.97
CA LEU A 439 18.38 -2.03 -5.24
C LEU A 439 19.32 -2.22 -6.43
N SER A 440 18.75 -2.69 -7.54
CA SER A 440 19.47 -3.03 -8.76
C SER A 440 19.46 -1.92 -9.82
N TRP A 441 18.90 -0.76 -9.49
CA TRP A 441 18.85 0.42 -10.34
C TRP A 441 19.38 1.66 -9.60
N ASN A 442 19.67 2.71 -10.35
CA ASN A 442 20.15 3.99 -9.82
C ASN A 442 18.98 4.87 -9.37
N GLU A 443 19.14 5.55 -8.23
CA GLU A 443 18.23 6.61 -7.79
C GLU A 443 18.38 7.85 -8.67
N THR A 444 17.30 8.64 -8.81
CA THR A 444 17.39 9.91 -9.54
C THR A 444 18.39 10.87 -8.85
N PRO A 445 19.44 11.36 -9.53
CA PRO A 445 20.45 12.21 -8.91
C PRO A 445 19.89 13.48 -8.28
N LYS A 446 20.52 13.94 -7.19
CA LYS A 446 20.17 15.19 -6.48
C LYS A 446 18.69 15.23 -6.02
N THR A 447 18.15 14.08 -5.64
CA THR A 447 16.82 13.98 -5.05
C THR A 447 16.86 13.67 -3.56
N ALA A 448 15.78 13.95 -2.85
CA ALA A 448 15.63 13.64 -1.44
C ALA A 448 14.31 12.89 -1.20
N ARG A 449 14.16 11.69 -1.79
CA ARG A 449 12.94 10.86 -1.68
C ARG A 449 12.43 10.75 -0.24
N ILE A 450 13.36 10.61 0.70
CA ILE A 450 13.07 10.47 2.13
C ILE A 450 12.26 11.65 2.71
N ALA A 451 12.38 12.85 2.13
CA ALA A 451 11.64 14.04 2.54
C ALA A 451 10.13 13.91 2.35
N SER A 452 9.68 13.04 1.44
CA SER A 452 8.26 12.71 1.24
C SER A 452 7.90 11.29 1.66
N PHE A 453 8.77 10.61 2.43
CA PHE A 453 8.47 9.29 2.97
C PHE A 453 7.54 9.39 4.19
N GLY A 454 6.24 9.60 3.91
CA GLY A 454 5.18 9.83 4.90
C GLY A 454 5.12 8.78 6.03
N HIS A 455 5.50 7.53 5.74
CA HIS A 455 5.55 6.46 6.73
C HIS A 455 6.53 6.73 7.88
N LEU A 456 7.58 7.53 7.67
CA LEU A 456 8.45 7.96 8.77
C LEU A 456 7.69 8.75 9.85
N ALA A 457 6.52 9.31 9.56
CA ALA A 457 5.68 9.93 10.59
C ALA A 457 4.78 8.90 11.27
N GLY A 458 3.86 8.32 10.50
CA GLY A 458 2.79 7.49 11.02
C GLY A 458 3.20 6.08 11.39
N TYR A 459 4.19 5.48 10.70
CA TYR A 459 4.55 4.05 10.68
C TYR A 459 5.98 3.77 11.16
N ALA A 460 6.65 4.74 11.78
CA ALA A 460 8.06 4.66 12.17
C ALA A 460 8.45 3.40 12.96
N ALA A 461 9.63 2.86 12.64
CA ALA A 461 10.14 1.57 13.11
C ALA A 461 9.15 0.40 12.90
N GLY A 462 8.40 0.46 11.81
CA GLY A 462 7.27 -0.43 11.53
C GLY A 462 7.02 -0.68 10.06
N TYR A 463 7.82 -0.11 9.15
CA TYR A 463 7.60 -0.29 7.71
C TYR A 463 7.82 -1.74 7.24
N TYR A 464 8.74 -2.48 7.88
CA TYR A 464 8.93 -3.94 7.66
C TYR A 464 7.61 -4.73 7.78
N GLY A 465 6.63 -4.20 8.54
CA GLY A 465 5.33 -4.81 8.76
C GLY A 465 4.55 -5.13 7.47
N TYR A 466 4.80 -4.40 6.37
CA TYR A 466 4.24 -4.73 5.06
C TYR A 466 4.76 -6.07 4.53
N ALA A 467 6.09 -6.25 4.49
CA ALA A 467 6.68 -7.50 4.04
C ALA A 467 6.39 -8.65 5.02
N TRP A 468 6.40 -8.39 6.33
CA TRP A 468 6.02 -9.36 7.34
C TRP A 468 4.57 -9.83 7.17
N SER A 469 3.65 -8.90 6.96
CA SER A 469 2.25 -9.21 6.67
C SER A 469 2.10 -9.97 5.37
N SER A 470 2.86 -9.64 4.32
CA SER A 470 2.81 -10.35 3.04
C SER A 470 3.17 -11.82 3.20
N VAL A 471 4.17 -12.13 4.02
CA VAL A 471 4.57 -13.50 4.32
C VAL A 471 3.40 -14.28 4.94
N LEU A 472 2.77 -13.70 5.96
CA LEU A 472 1.62 -14.31 6.64
C LEU A 472 0.40 -14.41 5.71
N ALA A 473 0.17 -13.38 4.88
CA ALA A 473 -0.93 -13.32 3.93
C ALA A 473 -0.84 -14.43 2.89
N GLN A 474 0.33 -14.60 2.27
CA GLN A 474 0.53 -15.63 1.25
C GLN A 474 0.47 -17.04 1.85
N ASP A 475 1.00 -17.23 3.06
CA ASP A 475 0.90 -18.53 3.75
C ASP A 475 -0.56 -18.87 4.10
N MET A 476 -1.34 -17.90 4.62
CA MET A 476 -2.77 -18.10 4.85
C MET A 476 -3.56 -18.27 3.55
N PHE A 477 -3.21 -17.56 2.48
CA PHE A 477 -3.87 -17.72 1.17
C PHE A 477 -3.61 -19.10 0.55
N SER A 478 -2.50 -19.76 0.87
CA SER A 478 -2.23 -21.14 0.41
C SER A 478 -3.34 -22.12 0.79
N VAL A 479 -4.00 -21.93 1.94
CA VAL A 479 -5.16 -22.72 2.35
C VAL A 479 -6.34 -22.55 1.36
N PHE A 480 -6.57 -21.32 0.89
CA PHE A 480 -7.57 -21.05 -0.15
C PHE A 480 -7.15 -21.64 -1.50
N GLU A 481 -5.86 -21.66 -1.84
CA GLU A 481 -5.41 -22.33 -3.06
C GLU A 481 -5.68 -23.84 -3.03
N GLU A 482 -5.44 -24.49 -1.88
CA GLU A 482 -5.63 -25.94 -1.68
C GLU A 482 -7.11 -26.34 -1.59
N GLU A 483 -7.91 -25.62 -0.81
CA GLU A 483 -9.31 -25.94 -0.54
C GLU A 483 -10.28 -25.34 -1.57
N GLY A 484 -9.80 -24.42 -2.40
CA GLY A 484 -10.52 -23.70 -3.44
C GLY A 484 -10.74 -22.22 -3.11
N VAL A 485 -10.27 -21.33 -3.98
CA VAL A 485 -10.27 -19.86 -3.77
C VAL A 485 -11.64 -19.22 -3.55
N LEU A 486 -12.72 -19.92 -3.86
CA LEU A 486 -14.10 -19.47 -3.66
C LEU A 486 -14.86 -20.37 -2.66
N ASN A 487 -14.13 -21.15 -1.85
CA ASN A 487 -14.70 -22.05 -0.87
C ASN A 487 -15.31 -21.25 0.30
N PRO A 488 -16.63 -21.33 0.53
CA PRO A 488 -17.29 -20.60 1.60
C PRO A 488 -16.87 -21.07 2.99
N GLU A 489 -16.57 -22.37 3.18
CA GLU A 489 -16.19 -22.93 4.48
C GLU A 489 -14.85 -22.36 4.95
N THR A 490 -13.85 -22.36 4.07
CA THR A 490 -12.53 -21.74 4.31
C THR A 490 -12.67 -20.26 4.62
N GLY A 491 -13.52 -19.54 3.87
CA GLY A 491 -13.73 -18.11 4.07
C GLY A 491 -14.48 -17.77 5.37
N ARG A 492 -15.47 -18.58 5.78
CA ARG A 492 -16.10 -18.43 7.11
C ARG A 492 -15.10 -18.67 8.23
N ARG A 493 -14.31 -19.74 8.11
CA ARG A 493 -13.26 -20.07 9.08
C ARG A 493 -12.23 -18.93 9.19
N PHE A 494 -11.79 -18.36 8.08
CA PHE A 494 -10.91 -17.19 8.08
C PHE A 494 -11.56 -15.98 8.76
N ARG A 495 -12.81 -15.67 8.42
CA ARG A 495 -13.56 -14.56 9.03
C ARG A 495 -13.69 -14.75 10.55
N GLU A 496 -14.01 -15.94 11.03
CA GLU A 496 -14.24 -16.23 12.45
C GLU A 496 -12.94 -16.27 13.26
N ILE A 497 -11.87 -16.86 12.71
CA ILE A 497 -10.60 -17.04 13.41
C ILE A 497 -9.75 -15.77 13.31
N VAL A 498 -9.61 -15.20 12.12
CA VAL A 498 -8.62 -14.16 11.85
C VAL A 498 -9.21 -12.75 11.97
N LEU A 499 -10.42 -12.52 11.45
CA LEU A 499 -10.98 -11.16 11.36
C LEU A 499 -11.85 -10.78 12.56
N ALA A 500 -12.75 -11.66 12.97
CA ALA A 500 -13.75 -11.37 14.00
C ALA A 500 -13.15 -11.03 15.37
N PRO A 501 -12.06 -11.68 15.85
CA PRO A 501 -11.49 -11.35 17.16
C PRO A 501 -10.89 -9.95 17.22
N GLY A 502 -10.54 -9.34 16.09
CA GLY A 502 -9.68 -8.15 16.06
C GLY A 502 -8.43 -8.37 16.92
N GLY A 503 -7.99 -7.36 17.66
CA GLY A 503 -6.82 -7.44 18.55
C GLY A 503 -7.04 -8.16 19.87
N SER A 504 -8.15 -8.89 20.06
CA SER A 504 -8.46 -9.53 21.36
C SER A 504 -7.70 -10.84 21.60
N LYS A 505 -7.03 -11.37 20.57
CA LYS A 505 -6.14 -12.53 20.63
C LYS A 505 -4.78 -12.16 20.03
N ASP A 506 -3.74 -12.90 20.39
CA ASP A 506 -2.41 -12.72 19.79
C ASP A 506 -2.45 -13.11 18.29
N PRO A 507 -1.98 -12.26 17.36
CA PRO A 507 -2.04 -12.56 15.94
C PRO A 507 -1.35 -13.86 15.53
N MET A 508 -0.25 -14.25 16.19
CA MET A 508 0.44 -15.50 15.86
C MET A 508 -0.42 -16.72 16.23
N ASP A 509 -1.18 -16.63 17.31
CA ASP A 509 -2.14 -17.67 17.68
C ASP A 509 -3.28 -17.77 16.66
N LEU A 510 -3.78 -16.63 16.15
CA LEU A 510 -4.80 -16.61 15.09
C LEU A 510 -4.30 -17.28 13.80
N VAL A 511 -3.08 -16.92 13.37
CA VAL A 511 -2.45 -17.48 12.17
C VAL A 511 -2.26 -18.99 12.34
N ARG A 512 -1.72 -19.43 13.48
CA ARG A 512 -1.51 -20.86 13.76
C ARG A 512 -2.82 -21.63 13.81
N GLU A 513 -3.87 -21.06 14.41
CA GLU A 513 -5.20 -21.66 14.47
C GLU A 513 -5.80 -21.83 13.06
N PHE A 514 -5.65 -20.83 12.20
CA PHE A 514 -6.14 -20.88 10.83
C PHE A 514 -5.33 -21.83 9.93
N LEU A 515 -4.00 -21.80 10.01
CA LEU A 515 -3.12 -22.68 9.23
C LEU A 515 -3.13 -24.13 9.72
N GLY A 516 -3.38 -24.36 11.01
CA GLY A 516 -3.19 -25.67 11.65
C GLY A 516 -1.72 -26.04 11.87
N ARG A 517 -0.79 -25.10 11.65
CA ARG A 517 0.67 -25.22 11.79
C ARG A 517 1.31 -23.86 12.06
N GLU A 518 2.60 -23.84 12.39
CA GLU A 518 3.36 -22.58 12.39
C GLU A 518 3.44 -21.99 10.97
N PRO A 519 3.46 -20.66 10.83
CA PRO A 519 3.66 -20.02 9.53
C PRO A 519 5.09 -20.20 9.03
N ASN A 520 5.26 -20.16 7.71
CA ASN A 520 6.55 -20.11 7.04
C ASN A 520 6.53 -19.15 5.83
N ASN A 521 7.65 -19.03 5.11
CA ASN A 521 7.76 -18.14 3.95
C ASN A 521 7.69 -18.85 2.59
N ASP A 522 7.39 -20.16 2.54
CA ASP A 522 7.42 -20.94 1.30
C ASP A 522 6.41 -20.39 0.27
N ALA A 523 5.17 -20.15 0.71
CA ALA A 523 4.11 -19.61 -0.13
C ALA A 523 4.44 -18.21 -0.64
N PHE A 524 5.06 -17.39 0.22
CA PHE A 524 5.52 -16.05 -0.13
C PHE A 524 6.62 -16.09 -1.20
N MET A 525 7.66 -16.90 -1.02
CA MET A 525 8.74 -17.05 -2.02
C MET A 525 8.18 -17.53 -3.36
N LYS A 526 7.30 -18.53 -3.34
CA LYS A 526 6.59 -18.99 -4.54
C LYS A 526 5.75 -17.89 -5.20
N SER A 527 5.09 -17.04 -4.40
CA SER A 527 4.31 -15.90 -4.92
C SER A 527 5.18 -14.90 -5.68
N LEU A 528 6.45 -14.78 -5.28
CA LEU A 528 7.48 -14.00 -5.97
C LEU A 528 8.16 -14.78 -7.09
N GLY A 529 7.76 -16.01 -7.40
CA GLY A 529 8.42 -16.85 -8.39
C GLY A 529 9.87 -17.22 -8.04
N LEU A 530 10.17 -17.37 -6.75
CA LEU A 530 11.42 -17.90 -6.20
C LEU A 530 11.30 -19.39 -5.84
#